data_AF-A0A087MBH5-F1
#
_entry.id   AF-A0A087MBH5-F1
#
_cell.length_a   1.000
_cell.length_b   1.000
_cell.length_c   1.000
_cell.angle_alpha   90.00
_cell.angle_beta   90.00
_cell.angle_gamma   90.00
#
_symmetry.space_group_name_H-M   'P 1'
#
loop_
_entity.id
_entity.type
_entity.pdbx_description
1 polymer ?
#
loop_
_entity_poly.entity_id
_entity_poly.type
_entity_poly.pdbx_seq_one_letter_code
_entity_poly.pdbx_strand_id
1 'polypeptide(L)'
;MKKKILLIGGGGHCKSVIDVIELENKYEIAGIIDKKECVGQDVLGYKIIGSDDNLEDLRHHYSYALITIGHIKSAEMRIKFFEMLKVFGYVLPIIISPLAYVSKHAKIGEGCVIMHHALINSNVVIGQNCIINTKSLIEHDAIIEKCCHISTGAIVNGGAHVNMGTFYGSNATCKEYAHVSGFIKAGSVVK
;
A
#
# COMPACT_ATOMS: atom_id res chain seq x y z
N MET A 1 -10.59 -20.88 -9.81
CA MET A 1 -11.14 -20.09 -8.68
C MET A 1 -10.17 -18.96 -8.37
N LYS A 2 -10.67 -17.77 -8.00
CA LYS A 2 -9.80 -16.67 -7.56
C LYS A 2 -9.15 -16.99 -6.22
N LYS A 3 -7.98 -16.42 -5.98
CA LYS A 3 -7.31 -16.52 -4.68
C LYS A 3 -8.03 -15.62 -3.69
N LYS A 4 -8.34 -16.15 -2.50
CA LYS A 4 -9.00 -15.38 -1.44
C LYS A 4 -8.00 -14.53 -0.67
N ILE A 5 -8.33 -13.26 -0.44
CA ILE A 5 -7.47 -12.29 0.24
C ILE A 5 -8.21 -11.63 1.43
N LEU A 6 -7.52 -11.52 2.56
CA LEU A 6 -7.97 -10.72 3.71
C LEU A 6 -7.43 -9.29 3.60
N LEU A 7 -8.24 -8.30 3.98
CA LEU A 7 -7.82 -6.90 4.07
C LEU A 7 -7.67 -6.49 5.53
N ILE A 8 -6.53 -5.92 5.89
CA ILE A 8 -6.20 -5.54 7.28
C ILE A 8 -6.40 -4.03 7.44
N GLY A 9 -7.43 -3.65 8.19
CA GLY A 9 -7.94 -2.31 8.43
C GLY A 9 -9.05 -1.91 7.46
N GLY A 10 -10.26 -1.63 7.95
CA GLY A 10 -11.47 -1.26 7.20
C GLY A 10 -11.72 0.24 7.04
N GLY A 11 -10.68 1.06 7.18
CA GLY A 11 -10.76 2.53 7.09
C GLY A 11 -10.96 3.08 5.67
N GLY A 12 -10.82 4.40 5.52
CA GLY A 12 -11.00 5.08 4.23
C GLY A 12 -10.06 4.57 3.11
N HIS A 13 -8.81 4.22 3.44
CA HIS A 13 -7.88 3.67 2.46
C HIS A 13 -8.32 2.28 1.96
N CYS A 14 -8.90 1.45 2.83
CA CYS A 14 -9.46 0.14 2.47
C CYS A 14 -10.52 0.24 1.38
N LYS A 15 -11.41 1.23 1.47
CA LYS A 15 -12.42 1.50 0.43
C LYS A 15 -11.78 1.70 -0.94
N SER A 16 -10.68 2.46 -1.01
CA SER A 16 -9.96 2.67 -2.27
C SER A 16 -9.24 1.41 -2.75
N VAL A 17 -8.70 0.59 -1.83
CA VAL A 17 -8.06 -0.67 -2.20
C VAL A 17 -9.06 -1.71 -2.72
N ILE A 18 -10.26 -1.76 -2.13
CA ILE A 18 -11.37 -2.61 -2.61
C ILE A 18 -11.63 -2.33 -4.10
N ASP A 19 -11.77 -1.06 -4.47
CA ASP A 19 -11.99 -0.61 -5.85
C ASP A 19 -10.88 -1.11 -6.81
N VAL A 20 -9.62 -1.06 -6.35
CA VAL A 20 -8.48 -1.58 -7.11
C VAL A 20 -8.53 -3.10 -7.28
N ILE A 21 -8.83 -3.85 -6.23
CA ILE A 21 -8.87 -5.32 -6.25
C ILE A 21 -10.03 -5.83 -7.11
N GLU A 22 -11.19 -5.18 -7.01
CA GLU A 22 -12.37 -5.50 -7.81
C GLU A 22 -12.09 -5.31 -9.30
N LEU A 23 -11.49 -4.17 -9.66
CA LEU A 23 -11.13 -3.88 -11.05
C LEU A 23 -10.02 -4.80 -11.57
N GLU A 24 -9.01 -5.12 -10.76
CA GLU A 24 -7.95 -6.06 -11.12
C GLU A 24 -8.50 -7.48 -11.35
N ASN A 25 -9.56 -7.84 -10.62
CA ASN A 25 -10.32 -9.08 -10.82
C ASN A 25 -9.48 -10.37 -10.62
N LYS A 26 -8.31 -10.30 -9.95
CA LYS A 26 -7.43 -11.45 -9.67
C LYS A 26 -7.68 -12.12 -8.32
N TYR A 27 -8.18 -11.35 -7.35
CA TYR A 27 -8.46 -11.81 -5.99
C TYR A 27 -9.95 -11.73 -5.69
N GLU A 28 -10.39 -12.55 -4.75
CA GLU A 28 -11.70 -12.48 -4.11
C GLU A 28 -11.47 -12.01 -2.67
N ILE A 29 -12.07 -10.89 -2.27
CA ILE A 29 -11.94 -10.38 -0.90
C ILE A 29 -12.77 -11.28 0.00
N ALA A 30 -12.09 -12.03 0.88
CA ALA A 30 -12.73 -12.95 1.80
C ALA A 30 -13.41 -12.26 2.98
N GLY A 31 -12.88 -11.09 3.36
CA GLY A 31 -13.35 -10.29 4.47
C GLY A 31 -12.27 -9.33 4.95
N ILE A 32 -12.66 -8.51 5.90
CA ILE A 32 -11.83 -7.46 6.48
C ILE A 32 -11.54 -7.80 7.94
N ILE A 33 -10.34 -7.48 8.37
CA ILE A 33 -9.89 -7.57 9.76
C ILE A 33 -9.72 -6.16 10.28
N ASP A 34 -10.36 -5.84 11.39
CA ASP A 34 -10.29 -4.53 12.02
C ASP A 34 -10.44 -4.67 13.54
N LYS A 35 -10.57 -3.55 14.26
CA LYS A 35 -10.79 -3.58 15.71
C LYS A 35 -12.02 -4.43 16.08
N LYS A 36 -11.98 -5.03 17.27
CA LYS A 36 -13.04 -5.93 17.77
C LYS A 36 -14.44 -5.31 17.72
N GLU A 37 -14.55 -4.03 18.06
CA GLU A 37 -15.81 -3.27 18.02
C GLU A 37 -16.39 -3.08 16.60
N CYS A 38 -15.58 -3.30 15.56
CA CYS A 38 -15.98 -3.19 14.17
C CYS A 38 -16.46 -4.52 13.57
N VAL A 39 -16.29 -5.65 14.27
CA VAL A 39 -16.68 -6.97 13.76
C VAL A 39 -18.19 -7.01 13.43
N GLY A 40 -18.53 -7.54 12.26
CA GLY A 40 -19.89 -7.59 11.72
C GLY A 40 -20.31 -6.36 10.90
N GLN A 41 -19.57 -5.25 10.99
CA GLN A 41 -19.81 -4.07 10.14
C GLN A 41 -19.47 -4.37 8.68
N ASP A 42 -19.99 -3.50 7.81
CA ASP A 42 -19.86 -3.60 6.36
C ASP A 42 -18.98 -2.46 5.81
N VAL A 43 -18.09 -2.80 4.89
CA VAL A 43 -17.30 -1.84 4.11
C VAL A 43 -17.45 -2.19 2.64
N LEU A 44 -18.29 -1.42 1.94
CA LEU A 44 -18.59 -1.60 0.51
C LEU A 44 -19.05 -3.03 0.14
N GLY A 45 -19.87 -3.65 0.98
CA GLY A 45 -20.38 -5.01 0.76
C GLY A 45 -19.50 -6.12 1.31
N TYR A 46 -18.33 -5.80 1.89
CA TYR A 46 -17.46 -6.77 2.55
C TYR A 46 -17.55 -6.67 4.07
N LYS A 47 -17.72 -7.81 4.72
CA LYS A 47 -17.84 -7.89 6.18
C LYS A 47 -16.50 -7.82 6.88
N ILE A 48 -16.50 -7.16 8.04
CA ILE A 48 -15.43 -7.31 9.02
C ILE A 48 -15.65 -8.63 9.76
N ILE A 49 -14.83 -9.63 9.45
CA ILE A 49 -15.02 -11.03 9.88
C ILE A 49 -14.20 -11.40 11.12
N GLY A 50 -13.34 -10.49 11.59
CA GLY A 50 -12.49 -10.74 12.75
C GLY A 50 -11.67 -9.52 13.11
N SER A 51 -10.80 -9.73 14.09
CA SER A 51 -9.84 -8.74 14.59
C SER A 51 -8.41 -9.26 14.54
N ASP A 52 -7.46 -8.42 14.95
CA ASP A 52 -6.03 -8.76 14.97
C ASP A 52 -5.76 -10.11 15.66
N ASP A 53 -6.49 -10.41 16.74
CA ASP A 53 -6.38 -11.64 17.52
C ASP A 53 -6.75 -12.91 16.73
N ASN A 54 -7.49 -12.77 15.63
CA ASN A 54 -7.93 -13.90 14.81
C ASN A 54 -6.95 -14.19 13.67
N LEU A 55 -5.91 -13.38 13.46
CA LEU A 55 -5.06 -13.47 12.27
C LEU A 55 -4.25 -14.75 12.20
N GLU A 56 -3.79 -15.30 13.32
CA GLU A 56 -3.07 -16.57 13.33
C GLU A 56 -3.99 -17.72 12.91
N ASP A 57 -5.18 -17.83 13.51
CA ASP A 57 -6.17 -18.86 13.17
C ASP A 57 -6.66 -18.75 11.72
N LEU A 58 -6.96 -17.51 11.28
CA LEU A 58 -7.44 -17.25 9.93
C LEU A 58 -6.42 -17.63 8.85
N ARG A 59 -5.12 -17.73 9.19
CA ARG A 59 -4.09 -18.15 8.25
C ARG A 59 -4.33 -19.57 7.75
N HIS A 60 -4.90 -20.43 8.59
CA HIS A 60 -5.23 -21.80 8.21
C HIS A 60 -6.32 -21.86 7.12
N HIS A 61 -7.11 -20.79 6.98
CA HIS A 61 -8.19 -20.69 6.00
C HIS A 61 -7.82 -19.80 4.80
N TYR A 62 -6.98 -18.78 5.01
CA TYR A 62 -6.63 -17.79 4.00
C TYR A 62 -5.12 -17.61 3.90
N SER A 63 -4.57 -17.80 2.71
CA SER A 63 -3.12 -17.67 2.49
C SER A 63 -2.66 -16.25 2.16
N TYR A 64 -3.56 -15.38 1.70
CA TYR A 64 -3.22 -14.03 1.25
C TYR A 64 -3.81 -12.97 2.17
N ALA A 65 -3.02 -11.96 2.49
CA ALA A 65 -3.46 -10.79 3.23
C ALA A 65 -2.85 -9.52 2.63
N LEU A 66 -3.57 -8.42 2.69
CA LEU A 66 -3.06 -7.10 2.31
C LEU A 66 -3.37 -6.09 3.41
N ILE A 67 -2.39 -5.27 3.74
CA ILE A 67 -2.56 -4.17 4.69
C ILE A 67 -3.22 -3.00 3.96
N THR A 68 -4.40 -2.61 4.43
CA THR A 68 -5.21 -1.52 3.88
C THR A 68 -5.32 -0.33 4.83
N ILE A 69 -4.48 -0.31 5.86
CA ILE A 69 -4.26 0.83 6.74
C ILE A 69 -3.45 1.88 5.99
N GLY A 70 -3.97 3.10 5.88
CA GLY A 70 -3.25 4.23 5.29
C GLY A 70 -2.19 4.81 6.24
N HIS A 71 -2.02 6.13 6.22
CA HIS A 71 -1.19 6.83 7.21
C HIS A 71 -2.04 7.25 8.42
N ILE A 72 -1.70 6.75 9.61
CA ILE A 72 -2.36 7.10 10.88
C ILE A 72 -1.30 7.68 11.80
N LYS A 73 -1.03 9.00 11.69
CA LYS A 73 0.07 9.74 12.35
C LYS A 73 1.48 9.28 11.94
N SER A 74 1.72 7.98 11.78
CA SER A 74 2.99 7.35 11.43
C SER A 74 2.74 6.11 10.54
N ALA A 75 3.83 5.48 10.09
CA ALA A 75 3.80 4.19 9.38
C ALA A 75 3.84 2.97 10.33
N GLU A 76 3.94 3.18 11.64
CA GLU A 76 4.24 2.13 12.63
C GLU A 76 3.21 1.01 12.62
N MET A 77 1.93 1.35 12.50
CA MET A 77 0.86 0.34 12.46
C MET A 77 1.00 -0.57 11.24
N ARG A 78 1.30 -0.01 10.06
CA ARG A 78 1.55 -0.82 8.85
C ARG A 78 2.78 -1.69 9.00
N ILE A 79 3.85 -1.18 9.63
CA ILE A 79 5.07 -1.95 9.90
C ILE A 79 4.75 -3.14 10.83
N LYS A 80 4.05 -2.87 11.95
CA LYS A 80 3.63 -3.89 12.92
C LYS A 80 2.84 -5.01 12.23
N PHE A 81 1.82 -4.68 11.45
CA PHE A 81 1.02 -5.69 10.76
C PHE A 81 1.80 -6.43 9.69
N PHE A 82 2.70 -5.75 8.98
CA PHE A 82 3.51 -6.41 7.96
C PHE A 82 4.37 -7.50 8.58
N GLU A 83 5.14 -7.18 9.62
CA GLU A 83 5.97 -8.16 10.33
C GLU A 83 5.12 -9.29 10.92
N MET A 84 4.00 -8.97 11.56
CA MET A 84 3.11 -9.97 12.15
C MET A 84 2.53 -10.95 11.11
N LEU A 85 2.07 -10.43 9.96
CA LEU A 85 1.56 -11.27 8.88
C LEU A 85 2.67 -12.15 8.26
N LYS A 86 3.91 -11.65 8.18
CA LYS A 86 5.07 -12.43 7.75
C LYS A 86 5.38 -13.57 8.73
N VAL A 87 5.34 -13.30 10.04
CA VAL A 87 5.53 -14.32 11.09
C VAL A 87 4.48 -15.40 11.00
N PHE A 88 3.21 -15.04 10.81
CA PHE A 88 2.13 -16.00 10.58
C PHE A 88 2.20 -16.67 9.20
N GLY A 89 3.14 -16.30 8.33
CA GLY A 89 3.35 -16.97 7.04
C GLY A 89 2.31 -16.62 5.97
N TYR A 90 1.64 -15.47 6.08
CA TYR A 90 0.80 -14.94 5.00
C TYR A 90 1.64 -14.56 3.79
N VAL A 91 1.04 -14.70 2.60
CA VAL A 91 1.56 -14.13 1.36
C VAL A 91 0.97 -12.73 1.21
N LEU A 92 1.82 -11.71 1.10
CA LEU A 92 1.42 -10.32 0.90
C LEU A 92 1.60 -9.95 -0.58
N PRO A 93 0.57 -10.06 -1.43
CA PRO A 93 0.73 -9.79 -2.85
C PRO A 93 1.03 -8.32 -3.12
N ILE A 94 1.53 -8.05 -4.32
CA ILE A 94 1.57 -6.70 -4.87
C ILE A 94 0.22 -6.48 -5.56
N ILE A 95 -0.54 -5.49 -5.09
CA ILE A 95 -1.81 -5.12 -5.72
C ILE A 95 -1.55 -3.93 -6.64
N ILE A 96 -1.76 -4.14 -7.94
CA ILE A 96 -1.52 -3.13 -8.96
C ILE A 96 -2.82 -2.85 -9.67
N SER A 97 -3.24 -1.59 -9.65
CA SER A 97 -4.38 -1.17 -10.45
C SER A 97 -4.15 -1.41 -11.95
N PRO A 98 -5.17 -1.94 -12.66
CA PRO A 98 -5.16 -1.98 -14.12
C PRO A 98 -5.07 -0.60 -14.80
N LEU A 99 -5.34 0.49 -14.07
CA LEU A 99 -5.28 1.87 -14.53
C LEU A 99 -3.93 2.55 -14.21
N ALA A 100 -3.01 1.85 -13.53
CA ALA A 100 -1.67 2.33 -13.30
C ALA A 100 -0.74 1.94 -14.46
N TYR A 101 0.28 2.75 -14.72
CA TYR A 101 1.41 2.35 -15.55
C TYR A 101 2.55 1.90 -14.64
N VAL A 102 3.04 0.70 -14.85
CA VAL A 102 4.23 0.19 -14.18
C VAL A 102 5.20 -0.31 -15.24
N SER A 103 6.37 0.32 -15.31
CA SER A 103 7.42 -0.12 -16.22
C SER A 103 7.81 -1.57 -15.95
N LYS A 104 7.99 -2.36 -17.01
CA LYS A 104 8.51 -3.74 -16.92
C LYS A 104 9.92 -3.83 -16.30
N HIS A 105 10.61 -2.68 -16.19
CA HIS A 105 11.93 -2.55 -15.59
C HIS A 105 11.90 -2.10 -14.12
N ALA A 106 10.72 -1.78 -13.58
CA ALA A 106 10.56 -1.43 -12.18
C ALA A 106 10.57 -2.70 -11.30
N LYS A 107 11.04 -2.56 -10.07
CA LYS A 107 11.02 -3.61 -9.05
C LYS A 107 10.15 -3.15 -7.89
N ILE A 108 9.13 -3.94 -7.53
CA ILE A 108 8.18 -3.61 -6.48
C ILE A 108 8.20 -4.72 -5.42
N GLY A 109 8.34 -4.33 -4.16
CA GLY A 109 8.33 -5.25 -3.02
C GLY A 109 6.93 -5.75 -2.66
N GLU A 110 6.87 -6.89 -1.98
CA GLU A 110 5.63 -7.49 -1.49
C GLU A 110 4.82 -6.55 -0.59
N GLY A 111 3.50 -6.75 -0.55
CA GLY A 111 2.57 -5.93 0.25
C GLY A 111 2.38 -4.49 -0.24
N CYS A 112 2.95 -4.11 -1.38
CA CYS A 112 2.70 -2.80 -1.96
C CYS A 112 1.32 -2.70 -2.60
N VAL A 113 0.77 -1.49 -2.56
CA VAL A 113 -0.45 -1.13 -3.30
C VAL A 113 -0.15 0.03 -4.25
N ILE A 114 -0.39 -0.21 -5.54
CA ILE A 114 -0.25 0.78 -6.61
C ILE A 114 -1.65 1.18 -7.08
N MET A 115 -2.04 2.39 -6.70
CA MET A 115 -3.41 2.91 -6.90
C MET A 115 -3.66 3.40 -8.33
N HIS A 116 -4.91 3.72 -8.63
CA HIS A 116 -5.35 4.19 -9.94
C HIS A 116 -4.50 5.35 -10.48
N HIS A 117 -4.12 5.25 -11.75
CA HIS A 117 -3.34 6.28 -12.46
C HIS A 117 -1.98 6.62 -11.86
N ALA A 118 -1.44 5.80 -10.94
CA ALA A 118 -0.04 5.91 -10.57
C ALA A 118 0.86 5.60 -11.76
N LEU A 119 1.96 6.34 -11.91
CA LEU A 119 2.95 6.19 -12.96
C LEU A 119 4.29 5.81 -12.33
N ILE A 120 4.77 4.60 -12.61
CA ILE A 120 6.05 4.09 -12.11
C ILE A 120 6.96 3.85 -13.31
N ASN A 121 7.94 4.75 -13.48
CA ASN A 121 8.83 4.75 -14.63
C ASN A 121 9.97 3.72 -14.53
N SER A 122 10.81 3.71 -15.55
CA SER A 122 11.86 2.70 -15.73
C SER A 122 12.88 2.66 -14.60
N ASN A 123 13.30 1.46 -14.23
CA ASN A 123 14.33 1.21 -13.22
C ASN A 123 14.03 1.76 -11.80
N VAL A 124 12.77 2.12 -11.53
CA VAL A 124 12.32 2.45 -10.17
C VAL A 124 12.41 1.22 -9.28
N VAL A 125 12.87 1.42 -8.04
CA VAL A 125 12.87 0.39 -6.99
C VAL A 125 11.95 0.83 -5.85
N ILE A 126 10.93 0.03 -5.57
CA ILE A 126 9.98 0.25 -4.46
C ILE A 126 10.12 -0.90 -3.47
N GLY A 127 10.46 -0.57 -2.22
CA GLY A 127 10.56 -1.49 -1.11
C GLY A 127 9.20 -2.05 -0.69
N GLN A 128 9.19 -2.98 0.26
CA GLN A 128 7.98 -3.67 0.71
C GLN A 128 6.98 -2.72 1.40
N ASN A 129 5.70 -3.10 1.39
CA ASN A 129 4.64 -2.45 2.17
C ASN A 129 4.47 -0.94 1.89
N CYS A 130 4.76 -0.51 0.65
CA CYS A 130 4.58 0.87 0.25
C CYS A 130 3.19 1.12 -0.32
N ILE A 131 2.70 2.35 -0.13
CA ILE A 131 1.49 2.85 -0.79
C ILE A 131 1.92 3.87 -1.84
N ILE A 132 1.67 3.55 -3.11
CA ILE A 132 1.85 4.48 -4.23
C ILE A 132 0.45 4.92 -4.65
N ASN A 133 0.06 6.09 -4.15
CA ASN A 133 -1.34 6.51 -4.14
C ASN A 133 -1.79 7.08 -5.49
N THR A 134 -3.09 7.34 -5.60
CA THR A 134 -3.75 7.74 -6.85
C THR A 134 -3.04 8.90 -7.53
N LYS A 135 -2.78 8.79 -8.83
CA LYS A 135 -2.08 9.81 -9.65
C LYS A 135 -0.68 10.21 -9.18
N SER A 136 -0.04 9.45 -8.29
CA SER A 136 1.37 9.72 -7.96
C SER A 136 2.29 9.34 -9.14
N LEU A 137 3.38 10.08 -9.29
CA LEU A 137 4.41 9.86 -10.30
C LEU A 137 5.73 9.54 -9.59
N ILE A 138 6.36 8.45 -10.00
CA ILE A 138 7.72 8.08 -9.60
C ILE A 138 8.55 7.97 -10.86
N GLU A 139 9.45 8.93 -11.04
CA GLU A 139 10.32 9.02 -12.21
C GLU A 139 11.45 8.00 -12.18
N HIS A 140 12.08 7.84 -13.34
CA HIS A 140 13.11 6.84 -13.58
C HIS A 140 14.23 6.84 -12.52
N ASP A 141 14.78 5.66 -12.24
CA ASP A 141 15.90 5.45 -11.29
C ASP A 141 15.62 5.86 -9.84
N ALA A 142 14.40 6.29 -9.48
CA ALA A 142 14.07 6.63 -8.11
C ALA A 142 14.01 5.39 -7.21
N ILE A 143 14.38 5.58 -5.94
CA ILE A 143 14.35 4.55 -4.90
C ILE A 143 13.35 4.98 -3.84
N ILE A 144 12.31 4.16 -3.65
CA ILE A 144 11.35 4.30 -2.55
C ILE A 144 11.63 3.16 -1.57
N GLU A 145 12.11 3.47 -0.38
CA GLU A 145 12.36 2.43 0.62
C GLU A 145 11.06 1.88 1.23
N LYS A 146 11.19 0.80 2.01
CA LYS A 146 10.04 0.08 2.57
C LYS A 146 9.13 0.98 3.44
N CYS A 147 7.85 0.63 3.48
CA CYS A 147 6.82 1.25 4.31
C CYS A 147 6.54 2.73 4.01
N CYS A 148 7.00 3.27 2.89
CA CYS A 148 6.68 4.64 2.46
C CYS A 148 5.23 4.79 2.04
N HIS A 149 4.71 6.01 2.15
CA HIS A 149 3.42 6.39 1.59
C HIS A 149 3.61 7.60 0.68
N ILE A 150 3.63 7.35 -0.64
CA ILE A 150 3.64 8.38 -1.66
C ILE A 150 2.19 8.77 -1.94
N SER A 151 1.78 9.95 -1.46
CA SER A 151 0.37 10.36 -1.42
C SER A 151 -0.14 10.82 -2.79
N THR A 152 -1.45 11.11 -2.83
CA THR A 152 -2.18 11.41 -4.06
C THR A 152 -1.52 12.57 -4.83
N GLY A 153 -1.25 12.36 -6.12
CA GLY A 153 -0.67 13.39 -6.99
C GLY A 153 0.77 13.80 -6.64
N ALA A 154 1.45 13.13 -5.70
CA ALA A 154 2.84 13.43 -5.39
C ALA A 154 3.78 13.04 -6.54
N ILE A 155 4.87 13.79 -6.71
CA ILE A 155 5.86 13.60 -7.77
C ILE A 155 7.24 13.35 -7.14
N VAL A 156 7.79 12.16 -7.34
CA VAL A 156 9.17 11.83 -7.00
C VAL A 156 9.99 11.86 -8.28
N ASN A 157 10.87 12.86 -8.43
CA ASN A 157 11.66 13.06 -9.64
C ASN A 157 12.83 12.07 -9.78
N GLY A 158 13.43 12.05 -10.97
CA GLY A 158 14.38 11.01 -11.38
C GLY A 158 15.56 10.87 -10.42
N GLY A 159 15.92 9.63 -10.10
CA GLY A 159 17.04 9.30 -9.21
C GLY A 159 16.87 9.71 -7.75
N ALA A 160 15.72 10.26 -7.35
CA ALA A 160 15.48 10.63 -5.94
C ALA A 160 15.38 9.38 -5.04
N HIS A 161 15.75 9.54 -3.78
CA HIS A 161 15.74 8.49 -2.77
C HIS A 161 14.86 8.87 -1.59
N VAL A 162 13.74 8.18 -1.44
CA VAL A 162 12.78 8.35 -0.35
C VAL A 162 13.04 7.29 0.73
N ASN A 163 13.47 7.73 1.91
CA ASN A 163 13.86 6.86 3.02
C ASN A 163 12.68 6.15 3.67
N MET A 164 12.97 5.03 4.34
CA MET A 164 11.99 4.14 4.95
C MET A 164 10.94 4.89 5.79
N GLY A 165 9.68 4.50 5.61
CA GLY A 165 8.57 5.00 6.44
C GLY A 165 8.18 6.46 6.15
N THR A 166 8.78 7.10 5.15
CA THR A 166 8.45 8.49 4.78
C THR A 166 7.00 8.62 4.35
N PHE A 167 6.32 9.64 4.90
CA PHE A 167 5.04 10.10 4.38
C PHE A 167 5.30 11.26 3.43
N TYR A 168 5.07 11.02 2.15
CA TYR A 168 5.27 12.00 1.09
C TYR A 168 3.90 12.59 0.72
N GLY A 169 3.59 13.79 1.22
CA GLY A 169 2.25 14.38 1.18
C GLY A 169 1.71 14.67 -0.22
N SER A 170 0.38 14.81 -0.31
CA SER A 170 -0.31 14.98 -1.60
C SER A 170 0.20 16.19 -2.37
N ASN A 171 0.39 16.04 -3.68
CA ASN A 171 0.93 17.07 -4.56
C ASN A 171 2.29 17.67 -4.12
N ALA A 172 3.02 17.01 -3.22
CA ALA A 172 4.40 17.40 -2.97
C ALA A 172 5.29 16.98 -4.15
N THR A 173 6.45 17.62 -4.30
CA THR A 173 7.43 17.33 -5.35
C THR A 173 8.84 17.53 -4.81
N CYS A 174 9.80 16.76 -5.30
CA CYS A 174 11.22 16.95 -4.99
C CYS A 174 12.00 17.19 -6.27
N LYS A 175 13.20 17.77 -6.19
CA LYS A 175 14.12 17.77 -7.33
C LYS A 175 14.66 16.37 -7.62
N GLU A 176 15.27 16.20 -8.79
CA GLU A 176 16.05 15.02 -9.15
C GLU A 176 17.16 14.74 -8.11
N TYR A 177 17.42 13.46 -7.86
CA TYR A 177 18.45 13.00 -6.91
C TYR A 177 18.30 13.54 -5.47
N ALA A 178 17.12 14.03 -5.08
CA ALA A 178 16.87 14.45 -3.71
C ALA A 178 16.83 13.25 -2.75
N HIS A 179 17.36 13.43 -1.53
CA HIS A 179 17.17 12.49 -0.44
C HIS A 179 16.07 13.00 0.50
N VAL A 180 14.97 12.27 0.59
CA VAL A 180 13.76 12.71 1.31
C VAL A 180 13.49 11.77 2.48
N SER A 181 13.18 12.31 3.66
CA SER A 181 12.83 11.54 4.84
C SER A 181 11.76 12.23 5.69
N GLY A 182 11.01 11.45 6.47
CA GLY A 182 10.10 11.96 7.49
C GLY A 182 8.70 12.29 6.96
N PHE A 183 8.13 13.42 7.40
CA PHE A 183 6.78 13.86 7.03
C PHE A 183 6.85 15.07 6.11
N ILE A 184 6.59 14.86 4.83
CA ILE A 184 6.53 15.92 3.82
C ILE A 184 5.08 16.40 3.72
N LYS A 185 4.86 17.69 3.97
CA LYS A 185 3.51 18.28 3.93
C LYS A 185 3.00 18.31 2.49
N ALA A 186 1.67 18.26 2.35
CA ALA A 186 1.03 18.43 1.05
C ALA A 186 1.47 19.74 0.36
N GLY A 187 1.65 19.69 -0.97
CA GLY A 187 2.06 20.83 -1.80
C GLY A 187 3.51 21.31 -1.58
N SER A 188 4.32 20.59 -0.80
CA SER A 188 5.70 21.01 -0.54
C SER A 188 6.60 20.78 -1.76
N VAL A 189 7.54 21.70 -1.99
CA VAL A 189 8.66 21.51 -2.91
C VAL A 189 9.91 21.22 -2.09
N VAL A 190 10.34 19.96 -2.07
CA VAL A 190 11.53 19.48 -1.36
C VAL A 190 12.75 19.69 -2.26
N LYS A 191 13.73 20.43 -1.75
CA LYS A 191 14.98 20.76 -2.47
C LYS A 191 16.08 19.76 -2.17
#